data_AF-A0A935DKR8-F1
#
_entry.id   AF-A0A935DKR8-F1
#
_cell.length_a   1.000
_cell.length_b   1.000
_cell.length_c   1.000
_cell.angle_alpha   90.00
_cell.angle_beta   90.00
_cell.angle_gamma   90.00
#
_symmetry.space_group_name_H-M   'P 1'
#
loop_
_entity.id
_entity.type
_entity.pdbx_description
1 polymer ?
#
loop_
_entity_poly.entity_id
_entity_poly.type
_entity_poly.pdbx_seq_one_letter_code
_entity_poly.pdbx_strand_id
1 'polypeptide(L)'
;MALRGLQPLSRREPVGIYGENLDVLFSTFDPAQRAAILERLALISWVSDVVLDPEDRLKFAGYKLGRSTSTLYFHDRFMDASNNVFSAENANEGILHILFYLTLFSSHRTPRVFAIDNIETALNPRLCRELTKQLAALAKEHDKQALVTTHNPAILDGLNLHDDDQRLFVVSRNDEGHTVTRRIRQKPDAGGEKRMLSELWMRGHLGLPTTF
;
A
#
# COMPACT_ATOMS: atom_id res chain seq x y z
N MET A 1 -11.53 3.85 5.83
CA MET A 1 -12.19 4.00 7.17
C MET A 1 -11.53 3.18 8.28
N ALA A 2 -11.30 1.88 8.10
CA ALA A 2 -10.63 1.00 9.08
C ALA A 2 -9.25 1.53 9.53
N LEU A 3 -8.40 1.91 8.57
CA LEU A 3 -7.06 2.47 8.82
C LEU A 3 -7.06 3.76 9.67
N ARG A 4 -8.19 4.48 9.71
CA ARG A 4 -8.37 5.67 10.55
C ARG A 4 -8.81 5.32 11.97
N GLY A 5 -9.12 4.05 12.29
CA GLY A 5 -9.68 3.66 13.59
C GLY A 5 -11.14 4.11 13.80
N LEU A 6 -11.90 4.28 12.71
CA LEU A 6 -13.33 4.69 12.75
C LEU A 6 -14.30 3.49 12.77
N GLN A 7 -13.80 2.25 12.66
CA GLN A 7 -14.57 1.02 12.72
C GLN A 7 -14.27 0.25 14.03
N PRO A 8 -15.13 -0.69 14.44
CA PRO A 8 -14.90 -1.49 15.65
C PRO A 8 -13.53 -2.17 15.60
N LEU A 9 -12.83 -2.19 16.74
CA LEU A 9 -11.54 -2.85 16.89
C LEU A 9 -11.65 -4.32 16.46
N SER A 10 -10.74 -4.75 15.58
CA SER A 10 -10.66 -6.16 15.21
C SER A 10 -10.16 -6.97 16.41
N ARG A 11 -10.73 -8.16 16.62
CA ARG A 11 -10.20 -9.14 17.58
C ARG A 11 -8.93 -9.84 17.10
N ARG A 12 -8.49 -9.58 15.86
CA ARG A 12 -7.25 -10.11 15.30
C ARG A 12 -6.10 -9.16 15.64
N GLU A 13 -5.06 -9.72 16.25
CA GLU A 13 -3.80 -9.03 16.51
C GLU A 13 -2.72 -9.51 15.54
N PRO A 14 -1.79 -8.64 15.11
CA PRO A 14 -1.75 -7.20 15.41
C PRO A 14 -2.63 -6.34 14.49
N VAL A 15 -3.15 -6.89 13.38
CA VAL A 15 -3.89 -6.13 12.36
C VAL A 15 -5.11 -6.90 11.86
N GLY A 16 -6.22 -6.20 11.65
CA GLY A 16 -7.46 -6.77 11.13
C GLY A 16 -7.46 -6.97 9.60
N ILE A 17 -8.53 -7.58 9.07
CA ILE A 17 -8.66 -7.90 7.64
C ILE A 17 -8.76 -6.64 6.78
N TYR A 18 -9.35 -5.58 7.32
CA TYR A 18 -9.53 -4.30 6.64
C TYR A 18 -8.45 -3.28 7.02
N GLY A 19 -7.40 -3.70 7.75
CA GLY A 19 -6.32 -2.83 8.24
C GLY A 19 -6.64 -2.16 9.59
N GLU A 20 -7.63 -2.65 10.33
CA GLU A 20 -7.86 -2.21 11.71
C GLU A 20 -6.59 -2.40 12.56
N ASN A 21 -6.39 -1.56 13.57
CA ASN A 21 -5.25 -1.60 14.49
C ASN A 21 -3.88 -1.30 13.83
N LEU A 22 -3.84 -0.47 12.77
CA LEU A 22 -2.59 -0.02 12.15
C LEU A 22 -1.61 0.61 13.15
N ASP A 23 -2.11 1.41 14.07
CA ASP A 23 -1.32 2.05 15.13
C ASP A 23 -0.72 1.02 16.10
N VAL A 24 -1.49 -0.01 16.46
CA VAL A 24 -1.00 -1.14 17.27
C VAL A 24 0.11 -1.88 16.53
N LEU A 25 -0.09 -2.21 15.24
CA LEU A 25 0.96 -2.83 14.44
C LEU A 25 2.21 -1.95 14.36
N PHE A 26 2.04 -0.64 14.10
CA PHE A 26 3.14 0.31 14.04
C PHE A 26 3.89 0.42 15.38
N SER A 27 3.18 0.32 16.51
CA SER A 27 3.78 0.36 17.84
C SER A 27 4.74 -0.80 18.11
N THR A 28 4.59 -1.93 17.40
CA THR A 28 5.40 -3.13 17.60
C THR A 28 6.80 -3.03 16.98
N PHE A 29 7.04 -2.05 16.12
CA PHE A 29 8.34 -1.84 15.49
C PHE A 29 9.31 -1.12 16.42
N ASP A 30 10.57 -1.55 16.41
CA ASP A 30 11.68 -0.87 17.10
C ASP A 30 12.09 0.43 16.37
N PRO A 31 12.92 1.30 16.97
CA PRO A 31 13.33 2.56 16.36
C PRO A 31 14.02 2.41 14.98
N ALA A 32 14.82 1.36 14.78
CA ALA A 32 15.52 1.14 13.51
C ALA A 32 14.55 0.73 12.41
N GLN A 33 13.61 -0.16 12.73
CA GLN A 33 12.55 -0.56 11.81
C GLN A 33 11.62 0.61 11.46
N ARG A 34 11.26 1.45 12.45
CA ARG A 34 10.47 2.66 12.19
C ARG A 34 11.21 3.63 11.28
N ALA A 35 12.50 3.84 11.49
CA ALA A 35 13.32 4.67 10.61
C ALA A 35 13.34 4.14 9.17
N ALA A 36 13.49 2.82 8.97
CA ALA A 36 13.44 2.20 7.65
C ALA A 36 12.06 2.37 6.98
N ILE A 37 10.97 2.26 7.74
CA ILE A 37 9.61 2.53 7.25
C ILE A 37 9.47 4.00 6.84
N LEU A 38 9.97 4.94 7.65
CA LEU A 38 9.91 6.37 7.37
C LEU A 38 10.72 6.77 6.13
N GLU A 39 11.91 6.19 5.95
CA GLU A 39 12.72 6.39 4.75
C GLU A 39 11.96 5.97 3.48
N ARG A 40 11.26 4.83 3.54
CA ARG A 40 10.41 4.35 2.45
C ARG A 40 9.19 5.25 2.25
N LEU A 41 8.56 5.70 3.34
CA LEU A 41 7.40 6.61 3.33
C LEU A 41 7.70 8.00 2.76
N ALA A 42 8.99 8.38 2.63
CA ALA A 42 9.43 9.63 2.01
C ALA A 42 8.98 9.81 0.54
N LEU A 43 8.38 8.78 -0.07
CA LEU A 43 7.59 8.89 -1.30
C LEU A 43 6.44 9.90 -1.20
N ILE A 44 5.97 10.21 0.02
CA ILE A 44 5.05 11.31 0.32
C ILE A 44 5.87 12.49 0.86
N SER A 45 6.05 13.52 0.04
CA SER A 45 7.00 14.59 0.32
C SER A 45 6.68 15.46 1.53
N TRP A 46 5.44 15.52 2.00
CA TRP A 46 5.11 16.39 3.14
C TRP A 46 5.38 15.73 4.50
N VAL A 47 5.45 14.40 4.56
CA VAL A 47 5.60 13.66 5.82
C VAL A 47 7.05 13.75 6.30
N SER A 48 7.25 14.30 7.49
CA SER A 48 8.56 14.32 8.15
C SER A 48 8.70 13.22 9.21
N ASP A 49 7.61 12.87 9.90
CA ASP A 49 7.63 11.86 10.96
C ASP A 49 6.25 11.22 11.15
N VAL A 50 6.24 10.06 11.81
CA VAL A 50 5.04 9.32 12.22
C VAL A 50 5.17 8.99 13.70
N VAL A 51 4.25 9.54 14.51
CA VAL A 51 4.30 9.44 15.97
C VAL A 51 3.07 8.74 16.53
N LEU A 52 3.24 8.11 17.69
CA LEU A 52 2.16 7.47 18.45
C LEU A 52 1.91 8.25 19.73
N ASP A 53 0.64 8.46 20.05
CA ASP A 53 0.18 9.15 21.26
C ASP A 53 -0.68 8.22 22.14
N PRO A 54 -0.07 7.21 22.79
CA PRO A 54 -0.81 6.25 23.61
C PRO A 54 -1.45 6.87 24.87
N GLU A 55 -1.00 8.07 25.26
CA GLU A 55 -1.49 8.81 26.43
C GLU A 55 -2.50 9.92 26.06
N ASP A 56 -2.93 9.99 24.80
CA ASP A 56 -3.90 10.98 24.31
C ASP A 56 -3.49 12.46 24.56
N ARG A 57 -2.19 12.76 24.73
CA ARG A 57 -1.71 14.13 25.02
C ARG A 57 -2.02 15.09 23.87
N LEU A 58 -1.81 14.68 22.62
CA LEU A 58 -2.11 15.47 21.42
C LEU A 58 -3.61 15.59 21.19
N LYS A 59 -4.37 14.55 21.54
CA LYS A 59 -5.84 14.61 21.52
C LYS A 59 -6.35 15.68 22.49
N PHE A 60 -5.88 15.69 23.74
CA PHE A 60 -6.29 16.71 24.72
C PHE A 60 -5.79 18.12 24.37
N ALA A 61 -4.71 18.23 23.60
CA ALA A 61 -4.24 19.49 23.03
C ALA A 61 -5.07 19.98 21.80
N GLY A 62 -6.06 19.21 21.34
CA GLY A 62 -6.99 19.62 20.29
C GLY A 62 -6.65 19.14 18.88
N TYR A 63 -5.60 18.32 18.68
CA TYR A 63 -5.19 17.83 17.36
C TYR A 63 -6.05 16.68 16.80
N LYS A 64 -7.09 16.27 17.54
CA LYS A 64 -7.99 15.17 17.17
C LYS A 64 -9.38 15.39 17.74
N LEU A 65 -10.42 15.26 16.90
CA LEU A 65 -11.82 15.49 17.29
C LEU A 65 -12.44 14.34 18.10
N GLY A 66 -11.68 13.25 18.31
CA GLY A 66 -12.09 12.11 19.13
C GLY A 66 -13.08 11.15 18.44
N ARG A 67 -13.23 11.24 17.11
CA ARG A 67 -14.08 10.31 16.35
C ARG A 67 -13.38 8.98 16.09
N SER A 68 -12.06 9.00 16.08
CA SER A 68 -11.19 7.84 15.88
C SER A 68 -10.60 7.32 17.20
N THR A 69 -10.38 6.00 17.26
CA THR A 69 -9.61 5.35 18.34
C THR A 69 -8.10 5.29 18.09
N SER A 70 -7.64 5.62 16.88
CA SER A 70 -6.23 5.49 16.49
C SER A 70 -5.32 6.49 17.22
N THR A 71 -4.21 6.02 17.75
CA THR A 71 -3.18 6.84 18.41
C THR A 71 -2.11 7.35 17.44
N LEU A 72 -2.32 7.19 16.14
CA LEU A 72 -1.35 7.53 15.09
C LEU A 72 -1.47 8.99 14.65
N TYR A 73 -0.33 9.67 14.56
CA TYR A 73 -0.20 11.04 14.11
C TYR A 73 0.96 11.17 13.11
N PHE A 74 0.91 12.23 12.30
CA PHE A 74 1.89 12.56 11.27
C PHE A 74 2.40 13.98 11.48
N HIS A 75 3.69 14.20 11.26
CA HIS A 75 4.27 15.54 11.18
C HIS A 75 4.42 15.98 9.73
N ASP A 76 4.04 17.23 9.46
CA ASP A 76 4.22 17.88 8.17
C ASP A 76 5.48 18.74 8.17
N ARG A 77 6.29 18.60 7.11
CA ARG A 77 7.55 19.32 6.91
C ARG A 77 7.36 20.77 6.46
N PHE A 78 6.27 21.07 5.78
CA PHE A 78 6.01 22.36 5.15
C PHE A 78 5.15 23.28 6.02
N MET A 79 4.52 22.74 7.07
CA MET A 79 3.76 23.54 8.03
C MET A 79 4.63 24.17 9.12
N ASP A 80 4.08 25.21 9.74
CA ASP A 80 4.69 25.85 10.90
C ASP A 80 4.87 24.84 12.05
N ALA A 81 6.04 24.84 12.68
CA ALA A 81 6.41 23.88 13.71
C ALA A 81 5.48 23.90 14.95
N SER A 82 4.74 24.99 15.19
CA SER A 82 3.75 25.06 16.27
C SER A 82 2.44 24.33 15.94
N ASN A 83 2.18 24.00 14.67
CA ASN A 83 0.94 23.40 14.21
C ASN A 83 1.13 22.48 13.00
N ASN A 84 2.15 21.62 13.02
CA ASN A 84 2.45 20.70 11.93
C ASN A 84 2.02 19.25 12.19
N VAL A 85 1.14 19.03 13.18
CA VAL A 85 0.76 17.69 13.64
C VAL A 85 -0.66 17.35 13.20
N PHE A 86 -0.83 16.18 12.58
CA PHE A 86 -2.13 15.68 12.11
C PHE A 86 -2.42 14.29 12.65
N SER A 87 -3.60 14.10 13.22
CA SER A 87 -4.08 12.76 13.56
C SER A 87 -4.40 11.95 12.29
N ALA A 88 -4.31 10.62 12.38
CA ALA A 88 -4.74 9.71 11.32
C ALA A 88 -6.22 9.93 10.92
N GLU A 89 -7.04 10.44 11.85
CA GLU A 89 -8.42 10.87 11.59
C GLU A 89 -8.50 11.92 10.47
N ASN A 90 -7.59 12.89 10.49
CA ASN A 90 -7.54 14.03 9.58
C ASN A 90 -6.59 13.80 8.39
N ALA A 91 -5.84 12.70 8.37
CA ALA A 91 -4.88 12.39 7.33
C ALA A 91 -5.55 11.97 6.00
N ASN A 92 -4.83 12.22 4.90
CA ASN A 92 -5.19 11.70 3.58
C ASN A 92 -5.27 10.16 3.62
N GLU A 93 -6.21 9.56 2.90
CA GLU A 93 -6.37 8.10 2.92
C GLU A 93 -5.17 7.37 2.29
N GLY A 94 -4.55 7.95 1.26
CA GLY A 94 -3.39 7.39 0.58
C GLY A 94 -2.16 7.21 1.49
N ILE A 95 -1.89 8.15 2.41
CA ILE A 95 -0.78 7.99 3.37
C ILE A 95 -1.02 6.82 4.31
N LEU A 96 -2.26 6.64 4.75
CA LEU A 96 -2.63 5.52 5.62
C LEU A 96 -2.47 4.19 4.89
N HIS A 97 -2.87 4.11 3.61
CA HIS A 97 -2.66 2.92 2.80
C HIS A 97 -1.18 2.60 2.59
N ILE A 98 -0.36 3.60 2.27
CA ILE A 98 1.08 3.42 2.09
C ILE A 98 1.72 2.93 3.39
N LEU A 99 1.46 3.61 4.52
CA LEU A 99 1.99 3.19 5.82
C LEU A 99 1.51 1.78 6.19
N PHE A 100 0.25 1.45 5.92
CA PHE A 100 -0.29 0.12 6.13
C PHE A 100 0.44 -0.93 5.30
N TYR A 101 0.68 -0.73 4.01
CA TYR A 101 1.41 -1.71 3.21
C TYR A 101 2.87 -1.84 3.64
N LEU A 102 3.55 -0.73 3.94
CA LEU A 102 4.92 -0.75 4.43
C LEU A 102 5.03 -1.53 5.76
N THR A 103 4.12 -1.28 6.71
CA THR A 103 4.08 -2.01 7.98
C THR A 103 3.67 -3.47 7.80
N LEU A 104 2.69 -3.76 6.93
CA LEU A 104 2.22 -5.12 6.65
C LEU A 104 3.34 -6.01 6.13
N PHE A 105 4.14 -5.51 5.18
CA PHE A 105 5.24 -6.28 4.59
C PHE A 105 6.47 -6.34 5.51
N SER A 106 6.74 -5.29 6.29
CA SER A 106 7.94 -5.23 7.14
C SER A 106 7.80 -5.99 8.47
N SER A 107 6.57 -6.28 8.91
CA SER A 107 6.36 -6.90 10.23
C SER A 107 6.53 -8.41 10.21
N HIS A 108 7.26 -8.96 11.19
CA HIS A 108 7.26 -10.41 11.45
C HIS A 108 5.98 -10.91 12.13
N ARG A 109 5.15 -9.99 12.66
CA ARG A 109 3.88 -10.33 13.32
C ARG A 109 2.70 -10.45 12.35
N THR A 110 2.92 -10.15 11.08
CA THR A 110 1.90 -10.32 10.02
C THR A 110 2.09 -11.66 9.30
N PRO A 111 1.05 -12.21 8.67
CA PRO A 111 1.16 -13.45 7.91
C PRO A 111 2.29 -13.41 6.88
N ARG A 112 2.93 -14.55 6.63
CA ARG A 112 3.89 -14.69 5.52
C ARG A 112 3.20 -14.71 4.16
N VAL A 113 1.97 -15.19 4.10
CA VAL A 113 1.16 -15.24 2.87
C VAL A 113 -0.15 -14.49 3.10
N PHE A 114 -0.47 -13.54 2.23
CA PHE A 114 -1.71 -12.76 2.30
C PHE A 114 -2.14 -12.27 0.92
N ALA A 115 -3.38 -11.79 0.83
CA ALA A 115 -3.92 -11.17 -0.37
C ALA A 115 -4.32 -9.71 -0.09
N ILE A 116 -4.10 -8.84 -1.07
CA ILE A 116 -4.53 -7.44 -1.07
C ILE A 116 -5.43 -7.24 -2.27
N ASP A 117 -6.66 -6.82 -2.00
CA ASP A 117 -7.60 -6.44 -3.04
C ASP A 117 -7.45 -4.94 -3.35
N ASN A 118 -7.36 -4.57 -4.63
CA ASN A 118 -7.29 -3.19 -5.12
C ASN A 118 -6.21 -2.34 -4.41
N ILE A 119 -4.94 -2.72 -4.61
CA ILE A 119 -3.78 -2.10 -3.96
C ILE A 119 -3.66 -0.58 -4.19
N GLU A 120 -4.17 -0.07 -5.31
CA GLU A 120 -4.13 1.33 -5.72
C GLU A 120 -5.11 2.26 -4.98
N THR A 121 -5.90 1.76 -4.03
CA THR A 121 -6.93 2.54 -3.35
C THR A 121 -6.37 3.86 -2.78
N ALA A 122 -6.96 4.99 -3.18
CA ALA A 122 -6.57 6.34 -2.79
C ALA A 122 -5.14 6.78 -3.21
N LEU A 123 -4.50 6.08 -4.15
CA LEU A 123 -3.16 6.41 -4.65
C LEU A 123 -3.18 6.95 -6.07
N ASN A 124 -2.31 7.94 -6.35
CA ASN A 124 -2.10 8.40 -7.72
C ASN A 124 -1.16 7.42 -8.49
N PRO A 125 -1.14 7.47 -9.84
CA PRO A 125 -0.34 6.56 -10.67
C PRO A 125 1.17 6.55 -10.34
N ARG A 126 1.75 7.70 -10.00
CA ARG A 126 3.18 7.78 -9.64
C ARG A 126 3.47 7.02 -8.34
N LEU A 127 2.62 7.19 -7.32
CA LEU A 127 2.74 6.48 -6.06
C LEU A 127 2.53 4.97 -6.23
N CYS A 128 1.57 4.56 -7.07
CA CYS A 128 1.33 3.15 -7.39
C CYS A 128 2.60 2.45 -7.91
N ARG A 129 3.28 3.09 -8.87
CA ARG A 129 4.51 2.54 -9.46
C ARG A 129 5.62 2.40 -8.44
N GLU A 130 5.90 3.43 -7.66
CA GLU A 130 6.99 3.40 -6.67
C GLU A 130 6.68 2.48 -5.50
N LEU A 131 5.43 2.47 -5.02
CA LEU A 131 4.97 1.56 -3.99
C LEU A 131 5.19 0.10 -4.41
N THR A 132 4.81 -0.27 -5.64
CA THR A 132 4.98 -1.64 -6.14
C THR A 132 6.44 -2.10 -6.08
N LYS A 133 7.39 -1.23 -6.44
CA LYS A 133 8.82 -1.53 -6.34
C LYS A 133 9.26 -1.74 -4.90
N GLN A 134 8.82 -0.86 -3.99
CA GLN A 134 9.16 -0.96 -2.57
C GLN A 134 8.57 -2.22 -1.94
N LEU A 135 7.33 -2.58 -2.27
CA LEU A 135 6.68 -3.79 -1.76
C LEU A 135 7.33 -5.07 -2.29
N ALA A 136 7.76 -5.10 -3.56
CA ALA A 136 8.52 -6.23 -4.10
C ALA A 136 9.85 -6.41 -3.34
N ALA A 137 10.55 -5.32 -3.03
CA ALA A 137 11.78 -5.36 -2.24
C ALA A 137 11.52 -5.84 -0.81
N LEU A 138 10.51 -5.28 -0.13
CA LEU A 138 10.13 -5.67 1.23
C LEU A 138 9.65 -7.12 1.29
N ALA A 139 8.93 -7.60 0.27
CA ALA A 139 8.48 -8.98 0.20
C ALA A 139 9.66 -9.96 0.22
N LYS A 140 10.72 -9.63 -0.53
CA LYS A 140 11.95 -10.42 -0.54
C LYS A 140 12.74 -10.30 0.77
N GLU A 141 12.85 -9.09 1.30
CA GLU A 141 13.57 -8.79 2.55
C GLU A 141 12.96 -9.51 3.76
N HIS A 142 11.62 -9.55 3.84
CA HIS A 142 10.89 -10.09 4.99
C HIS A 142 10.18 -11.42 4.72
N ASP A 143 10.53 -12.09 3.61
CA ASP A 143 10.03 -13.43 3.27
C ASP A 143 8.49 -13.50 3.27
N LYS A 144 7.90 -12.58 2.50
CA LYS A 144 6.46 -12.44 2.29
C LYS A 144 6.06 -12.84 0.88
N GLN A 145 4.88 -13.45 0.76
CA GLN A 145 4.19 -13.72 -0.49
C GLN A 145 2.85 -12.98 -0.49
N ALA A 146 2.67 -12.04 -1.42
CA ALA A 146 1.44 -11.28 -1.56
C ALA A 146 0.74 -11.59 -2.89
N LEU A 147 -0.56 -11.89 -2.82
CA LEU A 147 -1.44 -11.95 -3.98
C LEU A 147 -2.17 -10.61 -4.11
N VAL A 148 -1.95 -9.90 -5.20
CA VAL A 148 -2.48 -8.53 -5.36
C VAL A 148 -3.39 -8.45 -6.57
N THR A 149 -4.57 -7.87 -6.39
CA THR A 149 -5.43 -7.46 -7.52
C THR A 149 -5.26 -5.97 -7.79
N THR A 150 -5.43 -5.58 -9.04
CA THR A 150 -5.38 -4.18 -9.46
C THR A 150 -6.18 -3.99 -10.74
N HIS A 151 -6.80 -2.82 -10.85
CA HIS A 151 -7.38 -2.27 -12.07
C HIS A 151 -6.58 -1.08 -12.60
N ASN A 152 -5.51 -0.67 -11.91
CA ASN A 152 -4.68 0.46 -12.28
C ASN A 152 -3.43 0.02 -13.06
N PRO A 153 -3.33 0.38 -14.37
CA PRO A 153 -2.18 0.00 -15.19
C PRO A 153 -0.83 0.48 -14.63
N ALA A 154 -0.80 1.55 -13.85
CA ALA A 154 0.43 2.11 -13.29
C ALA A 154 1.12 1.20 -12.27
N ILE A 155 0.37 0.28 -11.63
CA ILE A 155 0.95 -0.74 -10.74
C ILE A 155 1.92 -1.63 -11.53
N LEU A 156 1.57 -1.97 -12.77
CA LEU A 156 2.36 -2.91 -13.57
C LEU A 156 3.73 -2.32 -13.93
N ASP A 157 3.83 -1.01 -14.06
CA ASP A 157 5.10 -0.34 -14.36
C ASP A 157 6.11 -0.35 -13.21
N GLY A 158 5.68 -0.82 -12.03
CA GLY A 158 6.55 -1.10 -10.89
C GLY A 158 7.03 -2.55 -10.85
N LEU A 159 6.45 -3.46 -11.63
CA LEU A 159 6.83 -4.87 -11.67
C LEU A 159 8.05 -5.12 -12.56
N ASN A 160 8.94 -6.00 -12.09
CA ASN A 160 10.04 -6.54 -12.88
C ASN A 160 9.72 -7.96 -13.36
N LEU A 161 9.20 -8.11 -14.58
CA LEU A 161 8.87 -9.43 -15.14
C LEU A 161 10.08 -10.36 -15.40
N HIS A 162 11.30 -9.83 -15.32
CA HIS A 162 12.52 -10.65 -15.41
C HIS A 162 12.88 -11.32 -14.08
N ASP A 163 12.23 -10.92 -12.99
CA ASP A 163 12.35 -11.54 -11.67
C ASP A 163 11.24 -12.60 -11.52
N ASP A 164 11.58 -13.88 -11.34
CA ASP A 164 10.56 -14.94 -11.25
C ASP A 164 9.72 -14.86 -9.96
N ASP A 165 10.21 -14.13 -8.94
CA ASP A 165 9.46 -13.84 -7.71
C ASP A 165 8.37 -12.78 -7.94
N GLN A 166 8.42 -12.04 -9.06
CA GLN A 166 7.43 -11.03 -9.45
C GLN A 166 6.62 -11.53 -10.64
N ARG A 167 5.33 -11.82 -10.42
CA ARG A 167 4.49 -12.51 -11.41
C ARG A 167 3.24 -11.72 -11.72
N LEU A 168 3.00 -11.49 -13.02
CA LEU A 168 1.77 -10.90 -13.52
C LEU A 168 0.87 -11.97 -14.11
N PHE A 169 -0.38 -12.01 -13.67
CA PHE A 169 -1.41 -12.89 -14.19
C PHE A 169 -2.58 -12.07 -14.73
N VAL A 170 -3.03 -12.41 -15.93
CA VAL A 170 -4.26 -11.91 -16.52
C VAL A 170 -5.35 -12.93 -16.22
N VAL A 171 -6.44 -12.47 -15.61
CA VAL A 171 -7.62 -13.26 -15.30
C VAL A 171 -8.76 -12.79 -16.20
N SER A 172 -9.38 -13.69 -16.94
CA SER A 172 -10.51 -13.38 -17.84
C SER A 172 -11.54 -14.51 -17.84
N ARG A 173 -12.67 -14.30 -18.53
CA ARG A 173 -13.64 -15.35 -18.85
C ARG A 173 -13.51 -15.73 -20.32
N ASN A 174 -13.58 -17.02 -20.63
CA ASN A 174 -13.67 -17.49 -22.01
C ASN A 174 -15.14 -17.47 -22.50
N ASP A 175 -15.36 -17.81 -23.77
CA ASP A 175 -16.69 -17.81 -24.41
C ASP A 175 -17.67 -18.84 -23.80
N GLU A 176 -17.14 -19.82 -23.07
CA GLU A 176 -17.93 -20.83 -22.34
C GLU A 176 -18.29 -20.37 -20.91
N GLY A 177 -17.84 -19.19 -20.49
CA GLY A 177 -18.06 -18.64 -19.14
C GLY A 177 -17.08 -19.11 -18.07
N HIS A 178 -16.07 -19.92 -18.42
CA HIS A 178 -15.04 -20.39 -17.51
C HIS A 178 -14.02 -19.29 -17.17
N THR A 179 -13.61 -19.20 -15.90
CA THR A 179 -12.48 -18.35 -15.49
C THR A 179 -11.17 -18.97 -15.96
N VAL A 180 -10.41 -18.20 -16.74
CA VAL A 180 -9.09 -18.58 -17.24
C VAL A 180 -8.03 -17.62 -16.73
N THR A 181 -6.84 -18.15 -16.44
CA THR A 181 -5.71 -17.38 -15.93
C THR A 181 -4.48 -17.58 -16.82
N ARG A 182 -3.82 -16.50 -17.24
CA ARG A 182 -2.61 -16.55 -18.07
C ARG A 182 -1.49 -15.73 -17.43
N ARG A 183 -0.34 -16.36 -17.20
CA ARG A 183 0.86 -15.67 -16.73
C ARG A 183 1.52 -14.88 -17.87
N ILE A 184 1.81 -13.61 -17.63
CA ILE A 184 2.65 -12.77 -18.50
C ILE A 184 4.10 -12.92 -18.02
N ARG A 185 4.93 -13.64 -18.78
CA ARG A 185 6.35 -13.86 -18.44
C ARG A 185 7.28 -12.79 -19.01
N GLN A 186 6.94 -12.27 -20.18
CA GLN A 186 7.71 -11.25 -20.88
C GLN A 186 6.74 -10.24 -21.46
N LYS A 187 7.23 -9.02 -21.69
CA LYS A 187 6.44 -8.00 -22.39
C LYS A 187 6.12 -8.52 -23.80
N PRO A 188 4.84 -8.51 -24.23
CA PRO A 188 4.50 -8.78 -25.61
C PRO A 188 5.29 -7.87 -26.55
N ASP A 189 5.77 -8.42 -27.66
CA ASP A 189 6.38 -7.62 -28.71
C ASP A 189 5.29 -6.73 -29.33
N ALA A 190 5.49 -5.41 -29.24
CA ALA A 190 4.59 -4.40 -29.76
C ALA A 190 5.16 -3.74 -31.02
N GLY A 191 5.75 -4.55 -31.92
CA GLY A 191 6.32 -4.09 -33.18
C GLY A 191 7.69 -3.43 -33.03
N GLY A 192 8.54 -3.97 -32.14
CA GLY A 192 9.91 -3.48 -31.94
C GLY A 192 10.06 -2.26 -31.02
N GLU A 193 8.97 -1.65 -30.57
CA GLU A 193 9.01 -0.55 -29.60
C GLU A 193 9.01 -1.05 -28.14
N LYS A 194 9.98 -0.59 -27.34
CA LYS A 194 10.00 -0.83 -25.90
C LYS A 194 8.92 0.00 -25.20
N ARG A 195 7.78 -0.62 -24.93
CA ARG A 195 6.65 0.01 -24.22
C ARG A 195 6.58 -0.35 -22.73
N MET A 196 5.90 0.52 -21.98
CA MET A 196 5.56 0.29 -20.58
C MET A 196 4.43 -0.74 -20.46
N LEU A 197 4.33 -1.44 -19.33
CA LEU A 197 3.28 -2.45 -19.16
C LEU A 197 1.90 -1.80 -19.06
N SER A 198 1.83 -0.62 -18.46
CA SER A 198 0.62 0.21 -18.43
C SER A 198 0.10 0.51 -19.84
N GLU A 199 0.98 0.88 -20.75
CA GLU A 199 0.64 1.19 -22.14
C GLU A 199 0.15 -0.07 -22.89
N LEU A 200 0.82 -1.20 -22.69
CA LEU A 200 0.42 -2.48 -23.26
C LEU A 200 -0.96 -2.91 -22.75
N TRP A 201 -1.27 -2.65 -21.47
CA TRP A 201 -2.60 -2.84 -20.92
C TRP A 201 -3.61 -1.94 -21.63
N MET A 202 -3.38 -0.62 -21.64
CA MET A 202 -4.34 0.36 -22.18
C MET A 202 -4.66 0.12 -23.66
N ARG A 203 -3.68 -0.39 -24.42
CA ARG A 203 -3.85 -0.75 -25.83
C ARG A 203 -4.40 -2.17 -26.04
N GLY A 204 -4.77 -2.91 -25.01
CA GLY A 204 -5.31 -4.28 -25.10
C GLY A 204 -4.29 -5.38 -25.43
N HIS A 205 -2.99 -5.06 -25.48
CA HIS A 205 -1.94 -6.02 -25.87
C HIS A 205 -1.66 -7.06 -24.79
N LEU A 206 -2.14 -6.85 -23.56
CA LEU A 206 -2.08 -7.84 -22.49
C LEU A 206 -3.23 -8.87 -22.56
N GLY A 207 -4.07 -8.86 -23.61
CA GLY A 207 -5.17 -9.81 -23.77
C GLY A 207 -6.34 -9.53 -22.82
N LEU A 208 -6.50 -8.26 -22.43
CA LEU A 208 -7.69 -7.74 -21.76
C LEU A 208 -8.62 -7.14 -22.82
N PRO A 209 -9.95 -7.28 -22.71
CA PRO A 209 -10.88 -6.67 -23.64
C PRO A 209 -10.68 -5.16 -23.68
N THR A 210 -10.57 -4.58 -24.87
CA THR A 210 -10.49 -3.11 -25.07
C THR A 210 -11.84 -2.42 -24.95
N THR A 211 -12.91 -3.19 -24.82
CA THR A 211 -14.28 -2.75 -24.65
C THR A 211 -14.72 -3.03 -23.22
N PHE A 212 -14.84 -1.96 -22.42
CA PHE A 212 -15.63 -1.94 -21.20
C PHE A 212 -17.03 -1.44 -21.51
#